data_AF-A0A3D4V1J8-F1
#
_entry.id   AF-A0A3D4V1J8-F1
#
_cell.length_a   1.000
_cell.length_b   1.000
_cell.length_c   1.000
_cell.angle_alpha   90.00
_cell.angle_beta   90.00
_cell.angle_gamma   90.00
#
_symmetry.space_group_name_H-M   'P 1'
#
loop_
_entity.id
_entity.type
_entity.pdbx_description
1 polymer ?
#
loop_
_entity_poly.entity_id
_entity_poly.type
_entity_poly.pdbx_seq_one_letter_code
_entity_poly.pdbx_strand_id
1 'polypeptide(L)'
;IGDMAVIVASRAGELEAVKMLVEKGANVNAQQRWGHTALMLAAKNGHHEVVKYLISVGADVKIRDKNGDTAMMIAVENEQDDIAVLLRRAGAVTEKKPEKEKPAPIEIEDEDDDDDMIDDSDVDDLISDDDAPDEIELDD
;
A
#
# COMPACT_ATOMS: atom_id res chain seq x y z
N ILE A 1 5.59 22.94 17.70
CA ILE A 1 5.83 24.15 16.86
C ILE A 1 7.08 23.98 16.00
N GLY A 2 8.20 23.48 16.54
CA GLY A 2 9.46 23.29 15.79
C GLY A 2 9.34 22.45 14.52
N ASP A 3 8.56 21.36 14.56
CA ASP A 3 8.38 20.45 13.43
C ASP A 3 7.75 21.10 12.19
N MET A 4 6.73 21.95 12.39
CA MET A 4 6.14 22.69 11.28
C MET A 4 7.08 23.81 10.79
N ALA A 5 7.87 24.39 11.69
CA ALA A 5 8.81 25.44 11.34
C ALA A 5 9.90 24.93 10.39
N VAL A 6 10.46 23.73 10.62
CA VAL A 6 11.48 23.16 9.72
C VAL A 6 10.90 22.89 8.32
N ILE A 7 9.65 22.42 8.24
CA ILE A 7 8.93 22.21 6.97
C ILE A 7 8.78 23.54 6.21
N VAL A 8 8.38 24.61 6.89
CA VAL A 8 8.19 25.94 6.26
C VAL A 8 9.53 26.53 5.81
N ALA A 9 10.57 26.48 6.64
CA ALA A 9 11.91 26.96 6.30
C ALA A 9 12.50 26.18 5.11
N SER A 10 12.33 24.85 5.09
CA SER A 10 12.78 24.02 3.97
C SER A 10 12.04 24.31 2.67
N ARG A 11 10.73 24.59 2.72
CA ARG A 11 9.96 25.04 1.55
C ARG A 11 10.48 26.37 1.00
N ALA A 12 10.88 27.28 1.89
CA ALA A 12 11.40 28.60 1.54
C ALA A 12 12.88 28.59 1.08
N GLY A 13 13.62 27.50 1.33
CA GLY A 13 15.05 27.40 1.00
C GLY A 13 15.98 28.03 2.04
N GLU A 14 15.48 28.32 3.24
CA GLU A 14 16.22 29.01 4.30
C GLU A 14 17.14 28.05 5.07
N LEU A 15 18.30 27.73 4.50
CA LEU A 15 19.23 26.74 5.05
C LEU A 15 19.62 27.01 6.51
N GLU A 16 19.95 28.25 6.86
CA GLU A 16 20.39 28.60 8.22
C GLU A 16 19.26 28.47 9.25
N ALA A 17 18.01 28.76 8.86
CA ALA A 17 16.85 28.52 9.70
C ALA A 17 16.60 27.02 9.89
N VAL A 18 16.72 26.23 8.82
CA VAL A 18 16.62 24.75 8.88
C VAL A 18 17.66 24.18 9.85
N LYS A 19 18.94 24.58 9.73
CA LYS A 19 20.01 24.13 10.62
C LYS A 19 19.70 24.44 12.08
N MET A 20 19.37 25.71 12.39
CA MET A 20 19.06 26.14 13.75
C MET A 20 17.87 25.36 14.34
N LEU A 21 16.85 25.08 13.55
CA LEU A 21 15.67 24.34 14.00
C LEU A 21 15.99 22.88 14.29
N VAL A 22 16.78 22.23 13.43
CA VAL A 22 17.25 20.85 13.64
C VAL A 22 18.14 20.76 14.89
N GLU A 23 19.07 21.71 15.08
CA GLU A 23 19.90 21.80 16.29
C GLU A 23 19.08 21.98 17.58
N LYS A 24 17.94 22.66 17.50
CA LYS A 24 16.97 22.80 18.61
C LYS A 24 16.07 21.57 18.81
N GLY A 25 16.30 20.49 18.07
CA GLY A 25 15.57 19.23 18.20
C GLY A 25 14.28 19.15 17.38
N ALA A 26 14.11 19.97 16.34
CA ALA A 26 13.00 19.78 15.41
C ALA A 26 13.08 18.41 14.74
N ASN A 27 11.94 17.71 14.63
CA ASN A 27 11.90 16.42 13.96
C ASN A 27 12.00 16.62 12.43
N VAL A 28 13.15 16.24 11.86
CA VAL A 28 13.43 16.35 10.42
C VAL A 28 12.47 15.52 9.55
N ASN A 29 11.89 14.47 10.13
CA ASN A 29 10.97 13.53 9.48
C ASN A 29 9.50 13.84 9.78
N ALA A 30 9.21 15.00 10.40
CA ALA A 30 7.84 15.40 10.65
C ALA A 30 7.05 15.54 9.35
N GLN A 31 5.79 15.10 9.40
CA GLN A 31 4.85 15.22 8.29
C GLN A 31 3.77 16.24 8.65
N GLN A 32 3.50 17.17 7.73
CA GLN A 32 2.33 18.05 7.85
C GLN A 32 1.05 17.33 7.41
N ARG A 33 -0.11 18.01 7.48
CA ARG A 33 -1.45 17.48 7.15
C ARG A 33 -1.54 16.64 5.87
N TRP A 34 -0.80 16.94 4.80
CA TRP A 34 -0.81 16.15 3.55
C TRP A 34 0.29 15.08 3.46
N GLY A 35 1.03 14.84 4.54
CA GLY A 35 2.12 13.88 4.56
C GLY A 35 3.46 14.44 4.05
N HIS A 36 3.53 15.71 3.62
CA HIS A 36 4.81 16.26 3.16
C HIS A 36 5.80 16.44 4.31
N THR A 37 7.05 16.05 4.07
CA THR A 37 8.19 16.33 4.94
C THR A 37 8.93 17.59 4.51
N ALA A 38 9.87 18.04 5.34
CA ALA A 38 10.82 19.10 4.99
C ALA A 38 11.60 18.76 3.71
N LEU A 39 12.04 17.50 3.57
CA LEU A 39 12.80 17.02 2.41
C LEU A 39 11.97 17.07 1.12
N MET A 40 10.70 16.67 1.17
CA MET A 40 9.81 16.71 0.00
C MET A 40 9.60 18.13 -0.52
N LEU A 41 9.39 19.10 0.37
CA LEU A 41 9.15 20.50 -0.04
C LEU A 41 10.43 21.18 -0.55
N ALA A 42 11.58 20.88 0.05
CA ALA A 42 12.87 21.35 -0.45
C ALA A 42 13.16 20.75 -1.84
N ALA A 43 12.88 19.45 -2.02
CA ALA A 43 13.04 18.76 -3.28
C ALA A 43 12.14 19.32 -4.38
N LYS A 44 10.84 19.52 -4.09
CA LYS A 44 9.87 20.12 -5.02
C LYS A 44 10.33 21.47 -5.55
N ASN A 45 10.89 22.31 -4.68
CA ASN A 45 11.23 23.70 -5.00
C ASN A 45 12.68 23.88 -5.47
N GLY A 46 13.46 22.82 -5.64
CA GLY A 46 14.82 22.94 -6.16
C GLY A 46 15.86 23.44 -5.14
N HIS A 47 15.60 23.32 -3.83
CA HIS A 47 16.47 23.85 -2.78
C HIS A 47 17.62 22.89 -2.45
N HIS A 48 18.61 22.84 -3.34
CA HIS A 48 19.74 21.90 -3.32
C HIS A 48 20.48 21.82 -1.98
N GLU A 49 20.88 22.96 -1.41
CA GLU A 49 21.65 22.98 -0.17
C GLU A 49 20.83 22.53 1.04
N VAL A 50 19.53 22.84 1.04
CA VAL A 50 18.60 22.34 2.07
C VAL A 50 18.44 20.83 1.94
N VAL A 51 18.25 20.30 0.72
CA VAL A 51 18.16 18.85 0.49
C VAL A 51 19.42 18.14 0.96
N LYS A 52 20.61 18.62 0.58
CA LYS A 52 21.89 18.04 1.02
C LYS A 52 21.99 17.98 2.54
N TYR A 53 21.66 19.08 3.21
CA TYR A 53 21.71 19.16 4.66
C TYR A 53 20.71 18.20 5.32
N LEU A 54 19.45 18.17 4.86
CA LEU A 54 18.43 17.27 5.41
C LEU A 54 18.85 15.80 5.27
N ILE A 55 19.41 15.41 4.12
CA ILE A 55 19.97 14.07 3.92
C ILE A 55 21.14 13.82 4.89
N SER A 56 22.05 14.79 5.07
CA SER A 56 23.23 14.60 5.92
C SER A 56 22.89 14.46 7.40
N VAL A 57 21.76 15.02 7.86
CA VAL A 57 21.26 14.82 9.23
C VAL A 57 20.32 13.63 9.37
N GLY A 58 20.18 12.79 8.34
CA GLY A 58 19.44 11.53 8.41
C GLY A 58 17.93 11.65 8.14
N ALA A 59 17.50 12.61 7.31
CA ALA A 59 16.12 12.62 6.82
C ALA A 59 15.80 11.31 6.06
N ASP A 60 14.66 10.70 6.38
CA ASP A 60 14.21 9.47 5.75
C ASP A 60 13.65 9.75 4.36
N VAL A 61 14.43 9.35 3.35
CA VAL A 61 14.11 9.51 1.93
C VAL A 61 12.96 8.61 1.45
N LYS A 62 12.52 7.64 2.27
CA LYS A 62 11.48 6.67 1.94
C LYS A 62 10.09 7.05 2.44
N ILE A 63 9.98 8.13 3.23
CA ILE A 63 8.67 8.62 3.68
C ILE A 63 7.82 8.93 2.46
N ARG A 64 6.54 8.55 2.55
CA ARG A 64 5.52 8.81 1.54
C ARG A 64 4.51 9.80 2.06
N ASP A 65 4.08 10.68 1.18
CA ASP A 65 2.96 11.57 1.46
C ASP A 65 1.61 10.84 1.33
N LYS A 66 0.50 11.57 1.40
CA LYS A 66 -0.84 10.99 1.26
C LYS A 66 -1.18 10.49 -0.14
N ASN A 67 -0.46 10.92 -1.15
CA ASN A 67 -0.60 10.44 -2.53
C ASN A 67 0.29 9.21 -2.79
N GLY A 68 1.10 8.82 -1.80
CA GLY A 68 2.07 7.74 -1.92
C GLY A 68 3.39 8.19 -2.52
N ASP A 69 3.60 9.49 -2.75
CA ASP A 69 4.77 10.02 -3.41
C ASP A 69 5.92 10.24 -2.41
N THR A 70 7.14 9.92 -2.85
CA THR A 70 8.38 10.15 -2.10
C THR A 70 9.04 11.46 -2.54
N ALA A 71 10.04 11.94 -1.79
CA ALA A 71 10.83 13.09 -2.21
C ALA A 71 11.48 12.91 -3.60
N MET A 72 11.85 11.67 -3.96
CA MET A 72 12.45 11.35 -5.26
C MET A 72 11.43 11.52 -6.40
N MET A 73 10.20 11.01 -6.22
CA MET A 73 9.12 11.15 -7.21
C MET A 73 8.79 12.61 -7.43
N ILE A 74 8.64 13.37 -6.34
CA ILE A 74 8.37 14.82 -6.39
C ILE A 74 9.50 15.56 -7.11
N ALA A 75 10.77 15.24 -6.85
CA ALA A 75 11.90 15.88 -7.54
C ALA A 75 11.85 15.62 -9.05
N VAL A 76 11.57 14.38 -9.48
CA VAL A 76 11.46 14.02 -10.89
C VAL A 76 10.28 14.72 -11.57
N GLU A 77 9.10 14.74 -10.94
CA GLU A 77 7.90 15.41 -11.47
C GLU A 77 8.07 16.92 -11.63
N ASN A 78 8.98 17.54 -10.86
CA ASN A 78 9.26 18.97 -10.92
C ASN A 78 10.59 19.27 -11.62
N GLU A 79 11.13 18.31 -12.39
CA GLU A 79 12.34 18.47 -13.22
C GLU A 79 13.59 18.88 -12.43
N GLN A 80 13.71 18.42 -11.18
CA GLN A 80 14.84 18.69 -10.30
C GLN A 80 15.88 17.56 -10.38
N ASP A 81 16.50 17.41 -11.55
CA ASP A 81 17.40 16.28 -11.87
C ASP A 81 18.56 16.12 -10.90
N ASP A 82 19.21 17.23 -10.54
CA ASP A 82 20.33 17.23 -9.60
C ASP A 82 19.91 16.75 -8.19
N ILE A 83 18.72 17.14 -7.75
CA ILE A 83 18.13 16.67 -6.49
C ILE A 83 17.75 15.19 -6.59
N ALA A 84 17.19 14.76 -7.71
CA ALA A 84 16.89 13.35 -7.96
C ALA A 84 18.16 12.49 -7.91
N VAL A 85 19.29 13.00 -8.42
CA VAL A 85 20.59 12.33 -8.29
C VAL A 85 21.04 12.25 -6.82
N LEU A 86 20.89 13.32 -6.04
CA LEU A 86 21.23 13.31 -4.60
C LEU A 86 20.38 12.29 -3.83
N LEU A 87 19.07 12.28 -4.05
CA LEU A 87 18.14 11.36 -3.38
C LEU A 87 18.41 9.91 -3.75
N ARG A 88 18.69 9.62 -5.02
CA ARG A 88 19.07 8.28 -5.49
C ARG A 88 20.35 7.79 -4.81
N ARG A 89 21.36 8.66 -4.67
CA ARG A 89 22.60 8.35 -3.94
C ARG A 89 22.35 8.08 -2.45
N ALA A 90 21.33 8.72 -1.88
CA ALA A 90 20.87 8.47 -0.51
C ALA A 90 19.99 7.20 -0.36
N GLY A 91 19.78 6.43 -1.44
CA GLY A 91 19.01 5.19 -1.42
C GLY A 91 17.51 5.35 -1.65
N ALA A 92 17.06 6.50 -2.19
CA ALA A 92 15.68 6.68 -2.62
C ALA A 92 15.40 5.93 -3.93
N VAL A 93 14.20 5.39 -4.06
CA VAL A 93 13.73 4.68 -5.26
C VAL A 93 12.43 5.30 -5.77
N THR A 94 12.14 5.13 -7.06
CA THR A 94 10.94 5.63 -7.74
C THR A 94 9.77 4.65 -7.73
N GLU A 95 9.86 3.54 -7.01
CA GLU A 95 8.82 2.51 -7.00
C GLU A 95 7.57 3.01 -6.25
N LYS A 96 6.41 3.03 -6.90
CA LYS A 96 5.11 3.11 -6.20
C LYS A 96 4.85 1.74 -5.58
N LYS A 97 4.36 1.71 -4.33
CA LYS A 97 3.94 0.44 -3.72
C LYS A 97 2.87 -0.18 -4.64
N PRO A 98 2.87 -1.50 -4.91
CA PRO A 98 1.78 -2.09 -5.69
C PRO A 98 0.48 -1.73 -4.99
N GLU A 99 -0.38 -0.99 -5.70
CA GLU A 99 -1.76 -0.81 -5.25
C GLU A 99 -2.33 -2.21 -5.08
N LYS A 100 -3.08 -2.43 -3.99
CA LYS A 100 -3.82 -3.68 -3.85
C LYS A 100 -4.81 -3.70 -5.00
N GLU A 101 -4.50 -4.44 -6.06
CA GLU A 101 -5.45 -4.68 -7.14
C GLU A 101 -6.76 -5.15 -6.50
N LYS A 102 -7.86 -4.47 -6.85
CA LYS A 102 -9.19 -5.01 -6.54
C LYS A 102 -9.20 -6.43 -7.10
N PRO A 103 -9.58 -7.45 -6.31
CA PRO A 103 -9.73 -8.79 -6.88
C PRO A 103 -10.65 -8.68 -8.09
N ALA A 104 -10.27 -9.32 -9.19
CA ALA A 104 -11.09 -9.38 -10.39
C ALA A 104 -12.51 -9.83 -10.01
N PRO A 105 -13.56 -9.28 -10.64
CA PRO A 105 -14.90 -9.80 -10.47
C PRO A 105 -14.86 -11.31 -10.76
N ILE A 106 -15.45 -12.10 -9.86
CA ILE A 106 -15.64 -13.53 -10.10
C ILE A 106 -16.64 -13.61 -11.25
N GLU A 107 -16.17 -13.96 -12.45
CA GLU A 107 -17.05 -14.39 -13.54
C GLU A 107 -17.63 -15.73 -13.09
N ILE A 108 -18.87 -15.72 -12.62
CA ILE A 108 -19.65 -16.93 -12.47
C ILE A 108 -19.96 -17.30 -13.93
N GLU A 109 -19.28 -18.32 -14.45
CA GLU A 109 -19.72 -18.95 -15.69
C GLU A 109 -21.15 -19.43 -15.41
N ASP A 110 -22.11 -18.86 -16.15
CA ASP A 110 -23.48 -19.34 -16.14
C ASP A 110 -23.41 -20.83 -16.46
N GLU A 111 -23.64 -21.69 -15.45
CA GLU A 111 -23.82 -23.11 -15.68
C GLU A 111 -25.04 -23.22 -16.57
N ASP A 112 -24.82 -23.61 -17.82
CA ASP A 112 -25.87 -23.95 -18.76
C ASP A 112 -26.80 -24.95 -18.05
N ASP A 113 -28.02 -24.51 -17.72
CA ASP A 113 -29.13 -25.35 -17.30
C ASP A 113 -29.50 -26.26 -18.50
N ASP A 114 -28.67 -27.27 -18.77
CA ASP A 114 -29.05 -28.43 -19.57
C ASP A 114 -30.00 -29.26 -18.70
N ASP A 115 -31.27 -28.85 -18.75
CA ASP A 115 -32.45 -29.53 -18.20
C ASP A 115 -32.68 -30.83 -19.02
N ASP A 116 -31.73 -31.77 -18.95
CA ASP A 116 -31.87 -33.11 -19.52
C ASP A 116 -32.74 -33.93 -18.56
N MET A 117 -34.03 -34.02 -18.93
CA MET A 117 -35.02 -34.88 -18.28
C MET A 117 -34.47 -36.30 -18.10
N ILE A 118 -34.27 -36.71 -16.86
CA ILE A 118 -34.10 -38.11 -16.50
C ILE A 118 -35.44 -38.81 -16.78
N ASP A 119 -35.41 -39.78 -17.69
CA ASP A 119 -36.55 -40.64 -18.02
C ASP A 119 -36.84 -41.58 -16.84
N ASP A 120 -37.77 -41.17 -15.99
CA ASP A 120 -38.34 -41.98 -14.91
C ASP A 120 -39.14 -43.15 -15.51
N SER A 121 -38.51 -44.29 -15.87
CA SER A 121 -39.19 -45.60 -15.76
C SER A 121 -38.38 -46.88 -16.04
N ASP A 122 -37.05 -46.87 -16.22
CA ASP A 122 -36.23 -48.11 -16.07
C ASP A 122 -36.11 -48.55 -14.58
N VAL A 123 -37.21 -48.47 -13.82
CA VAL A 123 -37.35 -49.05 -12.47
C VAL A 123 -38.00 -50.42 -12.56
N ASP A 124 -37.51 -51.27 -13.46
CA ASP A 124 -37.83 -52.68 -13.44
C ASP A 124 -36.86 -53.44 -12.52
N ASP A 125 -37.46 -54.34 -11.75
CA ASP A 125 -36.84 -55.50 -11.11
C ASP A 125 -35.81 -55.22 -10.02
N LEU A 126 -36.24 -55.29 -8.75
CA LEU A 126 -35.63 -56.12 -7.68
C LEU A 126 -36.42 -55.94 -6.36
N ILE A 127 -37.73 -56.19 -6.36
CA ILE A 127 -38.41 -56.63 -5.12
C ILE A 127 -38.32 -58.15 -5.15
N SER A 128 -37.17 -58.66 -4.74
CA SER A 128 -37.05 -60.08 -4.39
C SER A 128 -37.66 -60.26 -3.01
N ASP A 129 -38.75 -61.02 -3.01
CA ASP A 129 -39.43 -61.59 -1.86
C ASP A 129 -38.48 -62.28 -0.87
N ASP A 130 -38.99 -62.43 0.35
CA ASP A 130 -38.64 -63.46 1.33
C ASP A 130 -37.24 -63.42 1.96
N ASP A 131 -37.18 -62.98 3.23
CA ASP A 131 -36.93 -63.89 4.37
C ASP A 131 -36.83 -63.08 5.66
N ALA A 132 -37.90 -63.06 6.46
CA ALA A 132 -37.84 -62.67 7.86
C ALA A 132 -38.02 -63.93 8.72
N PRO A 133 -37.00 -64.38 9.46
CA PRO A 133 -37.22 -65.35 10.52
C PRO A 133 -37.46 -64.62 11.85
N ASP A 134 -38.70 -64.81 12.31
CA ASP A 134 -39.17 -65.24 13.63
C ASP A 134 -38.61 -64.64 14.93
N GLU A 135 -39.59 -64.23 15.72
CA GLU A 135 -39.58 -63.79 17.10
C GLU A 135 -38.83 -64.75 18.04
N ILE A 136 -38.17 -64.17 19.06
CA ILE A 136 -37.98 -64.85 20.33
C ILE A 136 -38.53 -63.94 21.43
N GLU A 137 -39.59 -64.43 22.06
CA GLU A 137 -40.28 -63.89 23.22
C GLU A 137 -39.33 -63.72 24.41
N LEU A 138 -39.48 -62.61 25.14
CA LEU A 138 -38.93 -62.44 26.48
C LEU A 138 -40.10 -62.49 27.47
N ASP A 139 -40.28 -63.65 28.11
CA ASP A 139 -41.10 -63.77 29.32
C ASP A 139 -40.31 -63.29 30.54
N ASP A 140 -40.97 -62.47 31.36
CA ASP A 140 -40.50 -61.89 32.64
C ASP A 140 -40.34 -62.92 33.80
#